data_AF-A0A5C3PKX7-F1
#
_entry.id   AF-A0A5C3PKX7-F1
#
_cell.length_a   1.000
_cell.length_b   1.000
_cell.length_c   1.000
_cell.angle_alpha   90.00
_cell.angle_beta   90.00
_cell.angle_gamma   90.00
#
_symmetry.space_group_name_H-M   'P 1'
#
loop_
_entity.id
_entity.type
_entity.pdbx_description
1 polymer ?
#
loop_
_entity_poly.entity_id
_entity_poly.type
_entity_poly.pdbx_seq_one_letter_code
_entity_poly.pdbx_strand_id
1 'polypeptide(L)'
;MRITPSERDLMYERIVKTMYPENQDFIRTLKGWKSTDKATFHPGGVFATNMFEVTDLPGYDEFGCSGLARDISRVNHSCCANAHVAFDLETLTAAHRQEELKRRYGFNDYFRQTLVERFLRCKEDDLLFAQWVMDGAPVTIPVIHADCHEDMNGLRLEQVTWDLCMREGYVYGELWKPVLPRLVKGYSVLKDEFKVSFYATVAGKLSRTFTGTDRGWDAVARKPRKTDWWGKLDRKRRWRGTFGFVFPRFFRFSENLNAIGV
;
A
#
# COMPACT_ATOMS: atom_id res chain seq x y z
N MET A 1 28.34 -7.77 6.97
CA MET A 1 29.36 -7.96 5.91
C MET A 1 28.65 -7.83 4.57
N ARG A 2 29.06 -6.93 3.66
CA ARG A 2 28.39 -6.77 2.35
C ARG A 2 29.04 -7.73 1.34
N ILE A 3 28.26 -8.70 0.84
CA ILE A 3 28.68 -9.61 -0.23
C ILE A 3 28.64 -8.85 -1.56
N THR A 4 29.74 -8.88 -2.31
CA THR A 4 29.82 -8.26 -3.64
C THR A 4 28.98 -9.04 -4.66
N PRO A 5 28.56 -8.43 -5.78
CA PRO A 5 27.82 -9.14 -6.84
C PRO A 5 28.54 -10.39 -7.35
N SER A 6 29.87 -10.32 -7.54
CA SER A 6 30.67 -11.46 -8.02
C SER A 6 30.74 -12.61 -7.01
N GLU A 7 30.86 -12.31 -5.72
CA GLU A 7 30.82 -13.32 -4.66
C GLU A 7 29.45 -14.01 -4.59
N ARG A 8 28.37 -13.26 -4.82
CA ARG A 8 27.00 -13.80 -4.86
C ARG A 8 26.80 -14.75 -6.04
N ASP A 9 27.29 -14.40 -7.22
CA ASP A 9 27.21 -15.28 -8.39
C ASP A 9 28.02 -16.58 -8.20
N LEU A 10 29.22 -16.48 -7.63
CA LEU A 10 30.03 -17.65 -7.27
C LEU A 10 29.35 -18.54 -6.24
N MET A 11 28.64 -17.95 -5.27
CA MET A 11 27.83 -18.68 -4.30
C MET A 11 26.73 -19.48 -5.01
N TYR A 12 25.95 -18.85 -5.89
CA TYR A 12 24.88 -19.55 -6.62
C TYR A 12 25.41 -20.66 -7.53
N GLU A 13 26.52 -20.44 -8.23
CA GLU A 13 27.19 -21.48 -9.01
C GLU A 13 27.59 -22.69 -8.16
N ARG A 14 28.13 -22.45 -6.95
CA ARG A 14 28.46 -23.53 -6.01
C ARG A 14 27.21 -24.28 -5.55
N ILE A 15 26.15 -23.55 -5.19
CA ILE A 15 24.87 -24.16 -4.77
C ILE A 15 24.31 -25.04 -5.88
N VAL A 16 24.26 -24.56 -7.13
CA VAL A 16 23.76 -25.36 -8.26
C VAL A 16 24.60 -26.63 -8.45
N LYS A 17 25.93 -26.53 -8.37
CA LYS A 17 26.82 -27.69 -8.51
C LYS A 17 26.62 -28.76 -7.44
N THR A 18 26.12 -28.40 -6.25
CA THR A 18 25.82 -29.37 -5.19
C THR A 18 24.41 -29.95 -5.28
N MET A 19 23.56 -29.48 -6.19
CA MET A 19 22.21 -30.03 -6.39
C MET A 19 22.26 -31.33 -7.20
N TYR A 20 21.22 -32.15 -7.06
CA TYR A 20 20.98 -33.29 -7.96
C TYR A 20 20.92 -32.85 -9.43
N PRO A 21 21.42 -33.67 -10.38
CA PRO A 21 21.45 -33.32 -11.81
C PRO A 21 20.11 -32.83 -12.36
N GLU A 22 19.01 -33.47 -11.97
CA GLU A 22 17.65 -33.12 -12.43
C GLU A 22 17.24 -31.71 -11.98
N ASN A 23 17.73 -31.25 -10.83
CA ASN A 23 17.49 -29.89 -10.34
C ASN A 23 18.37 -28.86 -11.05
N GLN A 24 19.60 -29.24 -11.42
CA GLN A 24 20.47 -28.39 -12.25
C GLN A 24 19.84 -28.14 -13.62
N ASP A 25 19.34 -29.21 -14.24
CA ASP A 25 18.64 -29.14 -15.52
C ASP A 25 17.37 -28.29 -15.41
N PHE A 26 16.58 -28.49 -14.35
CA PHE A 26 15.41 -27.65 -14.10
C PHE A 26 15.76 -26.15 -14.03
N ILE A 27 16.78 -25.75 -13.28
CA ILE A 27 17.18 -24.33 -13.18
C ILE A 27 17.55 -23.77 -14.56
N ARG A 28 18.22 -24.57 -15.40
CA ARG A 28 18.54 -24.18 -16.79
C ARG A 28 17.26 -24.00 -17.64
N THR A 29 16.20 -24.76 -17.38
CA THR A 29 14.91 -24.59 -18.09
C THR A 29 14.19 -23.28 -17.73
N LEU A 30 14.45 -22.71 -16.55
CA LEU A 30 13.86 -21.42 -16.15
C LEU A 30 14.45 -20.23 -16.92
N LYS A 31 15.58 -20.42 -17.62
CA LYS A 31 16.21 -19.40 -18.49
C LYS A 31 15.40 -19.07 -19.76
N GLY A 32 14.17 -19.56 -19.88
CA GLY A 32 13.38 -19.56 -21.11
C GLY A 32 12.59 -18.30 -21.44
N TRP A 33 13.05 -17.09 -21.12
CA TRP A 33 12.35 -15.88 -21.58
C TRP A 33 12.86 -15.41 -22.95
N LYS A 34 12.13 -15.84 -24.00
CA LYS A 34 12.31 -15.59 -25.44
C LYS A 34 13.47 -16.38 -26.07
N SER A 35 13.15 -17.20 -27.07
CA SER A 35 14.07 -18.01 -27.89
C SER A 35 15.16 -17.20 -28.63
N THR A 36 15.13 -15.87 -28.52
CA THR A 36 16.08 -14.94 -29.11
C THR A 36 17.17 -14.48 -28.14
N ASP A 37 17.08 -14.80 -26.84
CA ASP A 37 18.06 -14.35 -25.87
C ASP A 37 19.34 -15.21 -25.93
N LYS A 38 20.44 -14.57 -26.38
CA LYS A 38 21.77 -15.17 -26.50
C LYS A 38 22.60 -15.00 -25.22
N ALA A 39 22.07 -14.38 -24.17
CA ALA A 39 22.79 -14.17 -22.93
C ALA A 39 23.31 -15.48 -22.34
N THR A 40 24.48 -15.46 -21.72
CA THR A 40 25.04 -16.62 -21.00
C THR A 40 24.13 -16.99 -19.82
N PHE A 41 24.03 -18.27 -19.49
CA PHE A 41 23.26 -18.69 -18.32
C PHE A 41 23.96 -18.21 -17.05
N HIS A 42 23.25 -17.46 -16.21
CA HIS A 42 23.72 -17.00 -14.91
C HIS A 42 22.72 -17.45 -13.83
N PRO A 43 23.11 -18.36 -12.92
CA PRO A 43 22.23 -18.82 -11.84
C PRO A 43 21.69 -17.68 -10.99
N GLY A 44 22.50 -16.64 -10.72
CA GLY A 44 22.10 -15.50 -9.90
C GLY A 44 20.87 -14.77 -10.44
N GLY A 45 20.75 -14.63 -11.76
CA GLY A 45 19.56 -14.06 -12.39
C GLY A 45 18.31 -14.94 -12.22
N VAL A 46 18.47 -16.26 -12.32
CA VAL A 46 17.37 -17.22 -12.12
C VAL A 46 16.89 -17.20 -10.67
N PHE A 47 17.81 -17.30 -9.70
CA PHE A 47 17.47 -17.24 -8.28
C PHE A 47 16.81 -15.90 -7.91
N ALA A 48 17.36 -14.78 -8.38
CA ALA A 48 16.81 -13.45 -8.07
C ALA A 48 15.38 -13.23 -8.57
N THR A 49 14.95 -13.95 -9.62
CA THR A 49 13.64 -13.74 -10.26
C THR A 49 12.62 -14.83 -9.96
N ASN A 50 13.06 -16.00 -9.51
CA ASN A 50 12.18 -17.18 -9.33
C ASN A 50 12.14 -17.68 -7.88
N MET A 51 13.02 -17.22 -6.99
CA MET A 51 12.94 -17.62 -5.58
C MET A 51 11.72 -17.00 -4.91
N PHE A 52 11.08 -17.78 -4.07
CA PHE A 52 10.11 -17.28 -3.10
C PHE A 52 10.72 -17.36 -1.71
N GLU A 53 10.33 -16.40 -0.89
CA GLU A 53 10.65 -16.39 0.52
C GLU A 53 9.77 -17.42 1.24
N VAL A 54 10.39 -18.18 2.13
CA VAL A 54 9.74 -19.08 3.08
C VAL A 54 9.99 -18.49 4.45
N THR A 55 8.96 -17.87 5.02
CA THR A 55 8.97 -17.35 6.38
C THR A 55 8.61 -18.45 7.37
N ASP A 56 8.91 -18.23 8.65
CA ASP A 56 8.42 -19.05 9.77
C ASP A 56 8.93 -20.50 9.85
N LEU A 57 10.10 -20.78 9.30
CA LEU A 57 10.77 -22.07 9.53
C LEU A 57 11.26 -22.16 10.99
N PRO A 58 10.93 -23.25 11.72
CA PRO A 58 11.40 -23.43 13.10
C PRO A 58 12.92 -23.33 13.21
N GLY A 59 13.42 -22.37 14.01
CA GLY A 59 14.85 -22.15 14.26
C GLY A 59 15.54 -21.21 13.28
N TYR A 60 14.79 -20.52 12.41
CA TYR A 60 15.30 -19.55 11.44
C TYR A 60 14.57 -18.20 11.56
N ASP A 61 14.64 -17.63 12.76
CA ASP A 61 13.82 -16.48 13.18
C ASP A 61 14.31 -15.14 12.60
N GLU A 62 15.56 -15.06 12.12
CA GLU A 62 16.21 -13.78 11.77
C GLU A 62 16.52 -13.59 10.28
N PHE A 63 16.58 -14.65 9.47
CA PHE A 63 17.12 -14.53 8.10
C PHE A 63 16.19 -15.02 6.98
N GLY A 64 15.01 -15.54 7.31
CA GLY A 64 14.14 -16.20 6.35
C GLY A 64 14.84 -17.36 5.65
N CYS A 65 14.10 -18.20 4.94
CA CYS A 65 14.72 -19.04 3.92
C CYS A 65 14.16 -18.64 2.57
N SER A 66 14.85 -19.02 1.50
CA SER A 66 14.31 -18.84 0.16
C SER A 66 14.56 -20.10 -0.64
N GLY A 67 13.61 -20.43 -1.50
CA GLY A 67 13.62 -21.68 -2.26
C GLY A 67 13.16 -21.49 -3.69
N LEU A 68 13.47 -22.48 -4.52
CA LEU A 68 12.89 -22.64 -5.85
C LEU A 68 11.94 -23.83 -5.83
N ALA A 69 10.76 -23.66 -6.41
CA ALA A 69 9.75 -24.70 -6.53
C ALA A 69 9.49 -24.88 -8.01
N ARG A 70 9.63 -26.14 -8.44
CA ARG A 70 9.69 -26.52 -9.85
C ARG A 70 8.53 -25.97 -10.66
N ASP A 71 7.33 -26.21 -10.16
CA ASP A 71 6.10 -25.91 -10.89
C ASP A 71 5.66 -24.46 -10.69
N ILE A 72 5.90 -23.90 -9.50
CA ILE A 72 5.51 -22.53 -9.16
C ILE A 72 6.37 -21.50 -9.88
N SER A 73 7.67 -21.76 -10.07
CA SER A 73 8.58 -20.84 -10.79
C SER A 73 8.18 -20.62 -12.25
N ARG A 74 7.25 -21.42 -12.79
CA ARG A 74 6.72 -21.30 -14.15
C ARG A 74 5.44 -20.45 -14.23
N VAL A 75 4.87 -20.08 -13.08
CA VAL A 75 3.65 -19.27 -13.02
C VAL A 75 4.03 -17.81 -13.22
N ASN A 76 3.43 -17.15 -14.21
CA ASN A 76 3.67 -15.74 -14.47
C ASN A 76 3.06 -14.86 -13.38
N HIS A 77 3.71 -13.73 -13.09
CA HIS A 77 3.14 -12.68 -12.25
C HIS A 77 1.89 -12.08 -12.88
N SER A 78 0.88 -11.79 -12.04
CA SER A 78 -0.28 -10.97 -12.38
C SER A 78 -0.56 -10.02 -11.24
N CYS A 79 -0.78 -8.74 -11.56
CA CYS A 79 -1.23 -7.74 -10.58
C CYS A 79 -2.62 -8.05 -9.99
N CYS A 80 -3.36 -8.96 -10.63
CA CYS A 80 -4.65 -9.49 -10.18
C CYS A 80 -4.59 -11.01 -10.14
N ALA A 81 -3.73 -11.57 -9.29
CA ALA A 81 -3.54 -13.01 -9.17
C ALA A 81 -4.86 -13.74 -8.81
N ASN A 82 -5.11 -14.88 -9.44
CA ASN A 82 -6.26 -15.74 -9.18
C ASN A 82 -5.92 -16.97 -8.32
N ALA A 83 -4.65 -17.10 -7.90
CA ALA A 83 -4.15 -18.22 -7.11
C ALA A 83 -2.96 -17.77 -6.25
N HIS A 84 -2.67 -18.58 -5.23
CA HIS A 84 -1.59 -18.34 -4.27
C HIS A 84 -0.63 -19.51 -4.19
N VAL A 85 0.63 -19.15 -3.93
CA VAL A 85 1.65 -20.07 -3.47
C VAL A 85 1.58 -20.11 -1.95
N ALA A 86 1.52 -21.30 -1.37
CA ALA A 86 1.79 -21.51 0.04
C ALA A 86 2.83 -22.60 0.22
N PHE A 87 3.66 -22.45 1.24
CA PHE A 87 4.62 -23.45 1.65
C PHE A 87 4.05 -24.21 2.86
N ASP A 88 3.97 -25.53 2.73
CA ASP A 88 3.58 -26.42 3.82
C ASP A 88 4.84 -26.93 4.52
N LEU A 89 4.98 -26.58 5.80
CA LEU A 89 6.13 -26.94 6.62
C LEU A 89 6.18 -28.44 6.95
N GLU A 90 5.03 -29.09 7.08
CA GLU A 90 4.97 -30.52 7.44
C GLU A 90 5.46 -31.40 6.29
N THR A 91 5.14 -31.02 5.05
CA THR A 91 5.50 -31.78 3.86
C THR A 91 6.68 -31.20 3.10
N LEU A 92 7.16 -30.01 3.47
CA LEU A 92 8.17 -29.22 2.75
C LEU A 92 7.82 -29.04 1.27
N THR A 93 6.53 -28.86 0.97
CA THR A 93 6.03 -28.69 -0.40
C THR A 93 5.40 -27.32 -0.61
N ALA A 94 5.60 -26.77 -1.79
CA ALA A 94 4.94 -25.56 -2.22
C ALA A 94 3.73 -25.93 -3.09
N ALA A 95 2.54 -25.44 -2.74
CA ALA A 95 1.31 -25.77 -3.43
C ALA A 95 0.69 -24.52 -4.07
N HIS A 96 0.21 -24.68 -5.31
CA HIS A 96 -0.60 -23.69 -6.00
C HIS A 96 -2.08 -23.95 -5.68
N ARG A 97 -2.70 -23.10 -4.86
CA ARG A 97 -4.12 -23.27 -4.48
C ARG A 97 -4.97 -22.16 -5.09
N GLN A 98 -5.99 -22.56 -5.86
CA GLN A 98 -7.09 -21.68 -6.22
C GLN A 98 -8.05 -21.56 -5.02
N GLU A 99 -8.35 -20.32 -4.65
CA GLU A 99 -9.45 -19.89 -3.77
C GLU A 99 -9.50 -20.32 -2.29
N GLU A 100 -8.86 -21.40 -1.84
CA GLU A 100 -9.10 -21.91 -0.48
C GLU A 100 -8.23 -21.27 0.63
N LEU A 101 -7.10 -20.65 0.27
CA LEU A 101 -6.22 -19.95 1.23
C LEU A 101 -6.60 -18.49 1.48
N LYS A 102 -7.47 -17.90 0.64
CA LYS A 102 -8.06 -16.56 0.90
C LYS A 102 -8.75 -16.50 2.27
N ARG A 103 -9.30 -17.63 2.74
CA ARG A 103 -9.95 -17.75 4.06
C ARG A 103 -9.02 -18.14 5.21
N ARG A 104 -7.87 -18.79 4.93
CA ARG A 104 -7.10 -19.50 5.97
C ARG A 104 -5.71 -18.90 6.25
N TYR A 105 -5.02 -18.34 5.25
CA TYR A 105 -3.64 -17.86 5.42
C TYR A 105 -3.30 -16.52 4.76
N GLY A 106 -4.29 -15.82 4.19
CA GLY A 106 -4.20 -14.38 3.99
C GLY A 106 -3.23 -13.91 2.90
N PHE A 107 -3.78 -13.13 1.98
CA PHE A 107 -3.08 -12.15 1.14
C PHE A 107 -2.34 -11.06 1.98
N ASN A 108 -2.08 -11.32 3.26
CA ASN A 108 -2.13 -10.29 4.29
C ASN A 108 -0.78 -9.64 4.56
N ASP A 109 0.36 -10.29 4.34
CA ASP A 109 1.62 -9.71 4.84
C ASP A 109 2.17 -8.60 3.95
N TYR A 110 2.23 -8.76 2.62
CA TYR A 110 2.63 -7.65 1.75
C TYR A 110 1.65 -6.47 1.85
N PHE A 111 0.35 -6.76 1.94
CA PHE A 111 -0.68 -5.74 2.09
C PHE A 111 -0.61 -5.05 3.45
N ARG A 112 -0.52 -5.80 4.55
CA ARG A 112 -0.34 -5.25 5.90
C ARG A 112 0.96 -4.46 5.97
N GLN A 113 2.04 -4.97 5.40
CA GLN A 113 3.30 -4.25 5.31
C GLN A 113 3.12 -2.93 4.57
N THR A 114 2.44 -2.92 3.42
CA THR A 114 2.12 -1.69 2.69
C THR A 114 1.29 -0.72 3.56
N LEU A 115 0.27 -1.21 4.28
CA LEU A 115 -0.55 -0.39 5.17
C LEU A 115 0.23 0.12 6.39
N VAL A 116 1.14 -0.68 6.93
CA VAL A 116 2.02 -0.33 8.06
C VAL A 116 3.05 0.69 7.61
N GLU A 117 3.71 0.49 6.48
CA GLU A 117 4.61 1.47 5.87
C GLU A 117 3.89 2.79 5.60
N ARG A 118 2.65 2.74 5.11
CA ARG A 118 1.81 3.93 4.97
C ARG A 118 1.51 4.61 6.30
N PHE A 119 1.15 3.84 7.32
CA PHE A 119 0.96 4.39 8.66
C PHE A 119 2.23 5.07 9.19
N LEU A 120 3.41 4.45 9.00
CA LEU A 120 4.70 5.03 9.40
C LEU A 120 5.02 6.33 8.65
N ARG A 121 4.52 6.48 7.42
CA ARG A 121 4.66 7.67 6.57
C ARG A 121 3.53 8.70 6.75
N CYS A 122 2.66 8.57 7.75
CA CYS A 122 1.50 9.46 7.89
C CYS A 122 1.88 10.96 7.94
N LYS A 123 3.04 11.30 8.50
CA LYS A 123 3.57 12.67 8.53
C LYS A 123 3.88 13.22 7.14
N GLU A 124 4.41 12.39 6.25
CA GLU A 124 4.70 12.77 4.86
C GLU A 124 3.39 12.95 4.10
N ASP A 125 2.44 12.05 4.32
CA ASP A 125 1.12 12.14 3.71
C ASP A 125 0.35 13.39 4.19
N ASP A 126 0.53 13.81 5.46
CA ASP A 126 0.00 15.07 5.99
C ASP A 126 0.60 16.29 5.28
N LEU A 127 1.90 16.28 5.00
CA LEU A 127 2.56 17.34 4.24
C LEU A 127 2.06 17.38 2.79
N LEU A 128 1.91 16.22 2.15
CA LEU A 128 1.36 16.10 0.79
C LEU A 128 -0.09 16.61 0.72
N PHE A 129 -0.92 16.28 1.73
CA PHE A 129 -2.28 16.79 1.82
C PHE A 129 -2.31 18.32 2.03
N ALA A 130 -1.49 18.84 2.95
CA ALA A 130 -1.39 20.27 3.18
C ALA A 130 -0.94 21.03 1.93
N GLN A 131 0.06 20.50 1.22
CA GLN A 131 0.56 21.05 -0.03
C GLN A 131 -0.55 21.09 -1.10
N TRP A 132 -1.27 19.99 -1.29
CA TRP A 132 -2.42 19.93 -2.21
C TRP A 132 -3.49 21.00 -1.89
N VAL A 133 -3.80 21.23 -0.60
CA VAL A 133 -4.71 22.32 -0.19
C VAL A 133 -4.11 23.69 -0.49
N MET A 134 -2.82 23.89 -0.28
CA MET A 134 -2.12 25.16 -0.56
C MET A 134 -2.10 25.51 -2.04
N ASP A 135 -1.96 24.50 -2.90
CA ASP A 135 -1.99 24.61 -4.37
C ASP A 135 -3.40 24.85 -4.92
N GLY A 136 -4.39 24.97 -4.05
CA GLY A 136 -5.77 25.28 -4.42
C GLY A 136 -6.60 24.04 -4.71
N ALA A 137 -6.24 22.89 -4.15
CA ALA A 137 -6.88 21.59 -4.32
C ALA A 137 -7.15 21.27 -5.80
N PRO A 138 -6.12 21.27 -6.66
CA PRO A 138 -6.34 20.97 -8.07
C PRO A 138 -6.94 19.57 -8.19
N VAL A 139 -8.00 19.47 -8.98
CA VAL A 139 -8.59 18.19 -9.38
C VAL A 139 -7.79 17.73 -10.60
N THR A 140 -6.65 17.11 -10.36
CA THR A 140 -5.79 16.59 -11.42
C THR A 140 -6.23 15.19 -11.82
N ILE A 141 -6.22 14.91 -13.11
CA ILE A 141 -6.26 13.54 -13.63
C ILE A 141 -4.89 12.93 -13.30
N PRO A 142 -4.83 11.69 -12.77
CA PRO A 142 -3.56 11.05 -12.49
C PRO A 142 -2.72 10.92 -13.77
N VAL A 143 -1.45 11.30 -13.67
CA VAL A 143 -0.47 11.03 -14.72
C VAL A 143 0.25 9.75 -14.33
N ILE A 144 0.15 8.75 -15.18
CA ILE A 144 0.91 7.50 -15.04
C ILE A 144 2.19 7.68 -15.85
N HIS A 145 3.33 7.69 -15.16
CA HIS A 145 4.64 7.78 -15.79
C HIS A 145 5.04 6.45 -16.42
N ALA A 146 6.03 6.48 -17.32
CA ALA A 146 6.48 5.30 -18.07
C ALA A 146 7.09 4.20 -17.17
N ASP A 147 7.47 4.54 -15.95
CA ASP A 147 7.93 3.63 -14.90
C ASP A 147 6.80 3.10 -14.00
N CYS A 148 5.54 3.30 -14.40
CA CYS A 148 4.33 2.95 -13.66
C CYS A 148 4.16 3.68 -12.32
N HIS A 149 4.92 4.76 -12.06
CA HIS A 149 4.63 5.65 -10.94
C HIS A 149 3.44 6.57 -11.25
N GLU A 150 2.48 6.63 -10.34
CA GLU A 150 1.32 7.52 -10.43
C GLU A 150 1.59 8.78 -9.59
N ASP A 151 1.54 9.97 -10.20
CA ASP A 151 1.63 11.24 -9.47
C ASP A 151 0.37 11.42 -8.62
N MET A 152 0.44 10.99 -7.36
CA MET A 152 -0.65 11.11 -6.42
C MET A 152 -0.56 12.43 -5.65
N ASN A 153 -1.56 13.28 -5.82
CA ASN A 153 -1.77 14.37 -4.88
C ASN A 153 -2.26 13.83 -3.52
N GLY A 154 -2.18 14.66 -2.47
CA GLY A 154 -2.52 14.23 -1.12
C GLY A 154 -3.94 13.67 -0.99
N LEU A 155 -4.95 14.19 -1.68
CA LEU A 155 -6.30 13.63 -1.62
C LEU A 155 -6.40 12.27 -2.34
N ARG A 156 -5.79 12.15 -3.53
CA ARG A 156 -5.79 10.91 -4.32
C ARG A 156 -5.12 9.78 -3.55
N LEU A 157 -4.02 10.10 -2.86
CA LEU A 157 -3.31 9.14 -2.04
C LEU A 157 -4.22 8.53 -0.94
N GLU A 158 -5.00 9.36 -0.25
CA GLU A 158 -5.95 8.87 0.75
C GLU A 158 -7.06 8.01 0.13
N GLN A 159 -7.53 8.36 -1.08
CA GLN A 159 -8.56 7.58 -1.79
C GLN A 159 -8.03 6.19 -2.12
N VAL A 160 -6.85 6.10 -2.73
CA VAL A 160 -6.23 4.82 -3.10
C VAL A 160 -5.99 3.98 -1.85
N THR A 161 -5.50 4.59 -0.77
CA THR A 161 -5.27 3.91 0.51
C THR A 161 -6.58 3.35 1.08
N TRP A 162 -7.66 4.13 1.03
CA TRP A 162 -8.96 3.71 1.54
C TRP A 162 -9.63 2.64 0.65
N ASP A 163 -9.61 2.82 -0.66
CA ASP A 163 -10.16 1.87 -1.64
C ASP A 163 -9.44 0.52 -1.50
N LEU A 164 -8.13 0.56 -1.26
CA LEU A 164 -7.31 -0.61 -0.99
C LEU A 164 -7.74 -1.33 0.31
N CYS A 165 -8.01 -0.59 1.40
CA CYS A 165 -8.57 -1.17 2.63
C CYS A 165 -9.94 -1.85 2.38
N MET A 166 -10.81 -1.20 1.61
CA MET A 166 -12.14 -1.71 1.31
C MET A 166 -12.11 -2.93 0.40
N ARG A 167 -11.24 -2.94 -0.61
CA ARG A 167 -11.09 -4.06 -1.56
C ARG A 167 -10.62 -5.32 -0.86
N GLU A 168 -9.68 -5.21 0.07
CA GLU A 168 -9.18 -6.36 0.82
C GLU A 168 -10.02 -6.72 2.05
N GLY A 169 -11.06 -5.94 2.36
CA GLY A 169 -11.91 -6.16 3.53
C GLY A 169 -11.15 -6.02 4.86
N TYR A 170 -10.04 -5.28 4.88
CA TYR A 170 -9.18 -5.11 6.04
C TYR A 170 -8.90 -3.63 6.30
N VAL A 171 -9.19 -3.20 7.53
CA VAL A 171 -8.91 -1.84 7.99
C VAL A 171 -7.94 -1.92 9.18
N TYR A 172 -6.74 -1.40 8.99
CA TYR A 172 -5.77 -1.28 10.09
C TYR A 172 -6.28 -0.26 11.12
N GLY A 173 -6.33 -0.66 12.40
CA GLY A 173 -6.95 0.10 13.47
C GLY A 173 -6.36 1.51 13.70
N GLU A 174 -5.11 1.74 13.31
CA GLU A 174 -4.48 3.04 13.41
C GLU A 174 -4.48 3.83 12.09
N LEU A 175 -4.71 3.17 10.94
CA LEU A 175 -4.65 3.83 9.63
C LEU A 175 -5.92 4.64 9.30
N TRP A 176 -7.10 4.17 9.73
CA TRP A 176 -8.34 4.91 9.45
C TRP A 176 -8.37 6.29 10.13
N LYS A 177 -7.67 6.42 11.27
CA LYS A 177 -7.62 7.66 12.08
C LYS A 177 -7.04 8.84 11.30
N PRO A 178 -5.91 8.74 10.57
CA PRO A 178 -5.44 9.81 9.70
C PRO A 178 -6.15 9.84 8.34
N VAL A 179 -6.52 8.70 7.76
CA VAL A 179 -7.05 8.64 6.38
C VAL A 179 -8.44 9.27 6.26
N LEU A 180 -9.41 8.84 7.08
CA LEU A 180 -10.81 9.27 6.92
C LEU A 180 -11.02 10.77 7.20
N PRO A 181 -10.38 11.42 8.20
CA PRO A 181 -10.45 12.86 8.33
C PRO A 181 -9.90 13.62 7.14
N ARG A 182 -8.83 13.13 6.49
CA ARG A 182 -8.27 13.79 5.31
C ARG A 182 -9.19 13.68 4.11
N LEU A 183 -9.84 12.52 3.92
CA LEU A 183 -10.90 12.36 2.92
C LEU A 183 -12.07 13.32 3.18
N VAL A 184 -12.59 13.36 4.41
CA VAL A 184 -13.67 14.29 4.81
C VAL A 184 -13.27 15.75 4.57
N LYS A 185 -12.06 16.17 4.98
CA LYS A 185 -11.55 17.54 4.76
C LYS A 185 -11.39 17.84 3.27
N GLY A 186 -10.81 16.94 2.51
CA GLY A 186 -10.55 17.12 1.09
C GLY A 186 -11.84 17.27 0.29
N TYR A 187 -12.82 16.41 0.54
CA TYR A 187 -14.12 16.53 -0.10
C TYR A 187 -14.94 17.73 0.41
N SER A 188 -14.72 18.18 1.66
CA SER A 188 -15.31 19.45 2.14
C SER A 188 -14.74 20.66 1.39
N VAL A 189 -13.43 20.64 1.11
CA VAL A 189 -12.76 21.67 0.30
C VAL A 189 -13.31 21.69 -1.13
N LEU A 190 -13.54 20.50 -1.70
CA LEU A 190 -14.15 20.33 -3.04
C LEU A 190 -15.68 20.52 -3.05
N LYS A 191 -16.31 20.77 -1.89
CA LYS A 191 -17.77 20.88 -1.72
C LYS A 191 -18.57 19.66 -2.20
N ASP A 192 -17.97 18.48 -2.12
CA ASP A 192 -18.63 17.21 -2.42
C ASP A 192 -19.38 16.71 -1.18
N GLU A 193 -20.62 17.15 -1.03
CA GLU A 193 -21.48 16.82 0.11
C GLU A 193 -21.68 15.32 0.29
N PHE A 194 -21.89 14.59 -0.82
CA PHE A 194 -22.13 13.15 -0.80
C PHE A 194 -20.93 12.42 -0.22
N LYS A 195 -19.73 12.71 -0.72
CA LYS A 195 -18.52 12.04 -0.24
C LYS A 195 -18.16 12.43 1.19
N VAL A 196 -18.36 13.69 1.58
CA VAL A 196 -18.20 14.09 2.99
C VAL A 196 -19.12 13.27 3.89
N SER A 197 -20.40 13.14 3.53
CA SER A 197 -21.36 12.35 4.29
C SER A 197 -20.97 10.87 4.36
N PHE A 198 -20.57 10.30 3.22
CA PHE A 198 -20.12 8.92 3.12
C PHE A 198 -18.92 8.61 4.03
N TYR A 199 -17.81 9.34 3.87
CA TYR A 199 -16.60 9.05 4.66
C TYR A 199 -16.78 9.38 6.14
N ALA A 200 -17.57 10.41 6.48
CA ALA A 200 -17.90 10.70 7.88
C ALA A 200 -18.73 9.56 8.50
N THR A 201 -19.70 9.00 7.76
CA THR A 201 -20.48 7.84 8.23
C THR A 201 -19.59 6.62 8.49
N VAL A 202 -18.65 6.35 7.58
CA VAL A 202 -17.67 5.27 7.74
C VAL A 202 -16.79 5.52 8.97
N ALA A 203 -16.29 6.74 9.14
CA ALA A 203 -15.46 7.12 10.28
C ALA A 203 -16.21 6.99 11.62
N GLY A 204 -17.50 7.35 11.67
CA GLY A 204 -18.35 7.17 12.84
C GLY A 204 -18.54 5.70 13.21
N LYS A 205 -18.79 4.84 12.21
CA LYS A 205 -18.86 3.38 12.42
C LYS A 205 -17.56 2.84 13.01
N LEU A 206 -16.41 3.14 12.39
CA LEU A 206 -15.12 2.66 12.87
C LEU A 206 -14.75 3.24 14.24
N SER A 207 -15.02 4.51 14.48
CA SER A 207 -14.76 5.15 15.78
C SER A 207 -15.54 4.48 16.89
N ARG A 208 -16.83 4.15 16.67
CA ARG A 208 -17.62 3.37 17.63
C ARG A 208 -17.03 1.98 17.85
N THR A 209 -16.67 1.28 16.78
CA THR A 209 -16.09 -0.07 16.87
C THR A 209 -14.78 -0.09 17.65
N PHE A 210 -13.85 0.83 17.36
CA PHE A 210 -12.50 0.83 17.96
C PHE A 210 -12.40 1.56 19.30
N THR A 211 -13.28 2.53 19.56
CA THR A 211 -13.13 3.43 20.73
C THR A 211 -14.39 3.53 21.59
N GLY A 212 -15.48 2.87 21.21
CA GLY A 212 -16.77 2.94 21.89
C GLY A 212 -17.54 4.26 21.68
N THR A 213 -16.99 5.22 20.94
CA THR A 213 -17.58 6.56 20.78
C THR A 213 -17.60 7.03 19.33
N ASP A 214 -18.59 7.84 18.96
CA ASP A 214 -18.72 8.42 17.61
C ASP A 214 -17.73 9.56 17.33
N ARG A 215 -17.22 10.23 18.37
CA ARG A 215 -16.32 11.41 18.25
C ARG A 215 -16.83 12.53 17.31
N GLY A 216 -18.15 12.64 17.13
CA GLY A 216 -18.80 13.71 16.35
C GLY A 216 -18.96 13.43 14.85
N TRP A 217 -18.55 12.26 14.37
CA TRP A 217 -18.64 11.88 12.96
C TRP A 217 -20.07 11.82 12.42
N ASP A 218 -21.05 11.31 13.17
CA ASP A 218 -22.45 11.25 12.73
C ASP A 218 -23.03 12.65 12.50
N ALA A 219 -22.53 13.63 13.22
CA ALA A 219 -23.02 14.97 13.14
C ALA A 219 -22.36 15.75 11.98
N VAL A 220 -21.10 15.42 11.63
CA VAL A 220 -20.49 15.78 10.34
C VAL A 220 -21.26 15.14 9.17
N ALA A 221 -21.58 13.84 9.28
CA ALA A 221 -22.28 13.12 8.22
C ALA A 221 -23.68 13.68 7.92
N ARG A 222 -24.41 14.12 8.96
CA ARG A 222 -25.74 14.74 8.85
C ARG A 222 -25.71 16.19 8.37
N LYS A 223 -24.62 16.92 8.64
CA LYS A 223 -24.47 18.33 8.26
C LYS A 223 -23.11 18.60 7.59
N PRO A 224 -22.81 17.99 6.41
CA PRO A 224 -21.51 18.11 5.74
C PRO A 224 -21.05 19.55 5.50
N ARG A 225 -22.00 20.44 5.19
CA ARG A 225 -21.76 21.85 4.89
C ARG A 225 -21.38 22.70 6.10
N LYS A 226 -21.58 22.19 7.31
CA LYS A 226 -21.27 22.90 8.57
C LYS A 226 -19.84 22.66 9.05
N THR A 227 -19.05 21.87 8.33
CA THR A 227 -17.64 21.67 8.66
C THR A 227 -16.85 22.95 8.40
N ASP A 228 -15.85 23.23 9.23
CA ASP A 228 -14.97 24.39 9.04
C ASP A 228 -14.27 24.39 7.67
N TRP A 229 -14.09 23.21 7.08
CA TRP A 229 -13.39 22.98 5.82
C TRP A 229 -14.25 23.24 4.58
N TRP A 230 -15.57 23.36 4.75
CA TRP A 230 -16.49 23.56 3.64
C TRP A 230 -16.15 24.81 2.84
N GLY A 231 -15.75 24.62 1.58
CA GLY A 231 -15.44 25.73 0.67
C GLY A 231 -14.29 26.64 1.12
N LYS A 232 -13.34 26.17 1.96
CA LYS A 232 -12.22 27.00 2.45
C LYS A 232 -11.39 27.67 1.35
N LEU A 233 -11.38 27.13 0.14
CA LEU A 233 -10.68 27.72 -1.01
C LEU A 233 -11.34 28.99 -1.55
N ASP A 234 -12.66 29.12 -1.42
CA ASP A 234 -13.37 30.31 -1.90
C ASP A 234 -12.94 31.55 -1.12
N ARG A 235 -12.68 31.39 0.18
CA ARG A 235 -12.13 32.46 1.01
C ARG A 235 -10.75 32.86 0.50
N LYS A 236 -9.83 31.92 0.25
CA LYS A 236 -8.48 32.25 -0.25
C LYS A 236 -8.48 32.89 -1.64
N ARG A 237 -9.34 32.46 -2.56
CA ARG A 237 -9.45 33.06 -3.90
C ARG A 237 -9.97 34.50 -3.86
N ARG A 238 -10.80 34.84 -2.87
CA ARG A 238 -11.34 36.20 -2.68
C ARG A 238 -10.28 37.22 -2.22
N TRP A 239 -9.21 36.78 -1.55
CA TRP A 239 -8.13 37.65 -1.04
C TRP A 239 -6.90 37.76 -1.95
N ARG A 240 -6.73 36.88 -2.96
CA ARG A 240 -5.63 37.01 -3.93
C ARG A 240 -5.77 38.20 -4.88
N GLY A 241 -6.88 38.94 -4.82
CA GLY A 241 -7.08 40.20 -5.57
C GLY A 241 -6.62 41.46 -4.83
N THR A 242 -6.18 41.39 -3.57
CA THR A 242 -5.87 42.60 -2.78
C THR A 242 -4.89 42.27 -1.64
N PHE A 243 -3.63 42.68 -1.80
CA PHE A 243 -2.54 42.69 -0.81
C PHE A 243 -1.79 41.38 -0.47
N GLY A 244 -0.49 41.60 -0.20
CA GLY A 244 0.57 40.62 -0.08
C GLY A 244 0.43 39.61 1.06
N PHE A 245 1.14 38.51 0.88
CA PHE A 245 1.22 37.35 1.76
C PHE A 245 1.45 37.72 3.24
N VAL A 246 0.50 37.34 4.09
CA VAL A 246 0.73 37.13 5.52
C VAL A 246 0.34 35.69 5.85
N PHE A 247 1.33 34.89 6.25
CA PHE A 247 1.17 33.54 6.76
C PHE A 247 0.42 33.54 8.08
N PRO A 248 -0.63 32.72 8.28
CA PRO A 248 -1.10 32.44 9.62
C PRO A 248 -0.71 31.03 10.06
N ARG A 249 -0.12 30.95 11.26
CA ARG A 249 0.09 29.74 12.07
C ARG A 249 -1.24 28.98 12.26
N PHE A 250 -1.63 28.11 11.34
CA PHE A 250 -2.82 27.25 11.48
C PHE A 250 -2.57 25.84 10.96
N PHE A 251 -1.59 25.14 11.54
CA PHE A 251 -1.56 23.68 11.48
C PHE A 251 -1.19 23.15 12.86
N ARG A 252 -2.10 23.35 13.84
CA ARG A 252 -2.18 22.40 14.97
C ARG A 252 -3.02 21.23 14.50
N PHE A 253 -2.36 20.13 14.16
CA PHE A 253 -2.94 18.80 14.16
C PHE A 253 -3.27 18.44 15.61
N SER A 254 -4.40 18.93 16.13
CA SER A 254 -4.91 18.46 17.43
C SER A 254 -6.17 17.66 17.22
N GLU A 255 -6.22 16.53 17.91
CA GLU A 255 -7.20 15.43 17.93
C GLU A 255 -8.65 15.80 18.28
N ASN A 256 -9.04 17.06 18.17
CA ASN A 256 -10.37 17.51 18.54
C ASN A 256 -11.24 17.74 17.29
N LEU A 257 -12.06 16.73 16.97
CA LEU A 257 -13.31 16.88 16.24
C LEU A 257 -14.38 17.60 17.09
N ASN A 258 -13.98 18.62 17.86
CA ASN A 258 -14.94 19.55 18.47
C ASN A 258 -15.24 20.65 17.46
N ALA A 259 -15.94 20.27 16.39
CA ALA A 259 -16.42 21.22 15.38
C ALA A 259 -17.91 21.01 15.12
N ILE A 260 -18.69 20.95 16.20
CA ILE A 260 -20.11 21.31 16.19
C ILE A 260 -20.37 22.06 17.50
N GLY A 261 -20.32 23.38 17.43
CA GLY A 261 -20.92 24.22 18.46
C GLY A 261 -22.42 23.93 18.51
N VAL A 262 -22.87 23.36 19.61
CA VAL A 262 -24.21 23.58 20.15
C VAL A 262 -24.13 24.86 20.97
#